data_AF-A0A920AW00-F1
#
_entry.id   AF-A0A920AW00-F1
#
_cell.length_a   1.000
_cell.length_b   1.000
_cell.length_c   1.000
_cell.angle_alpha   90.00
_cell.angle_beta   90.00
_cell.angle_gamma   90.00
#
_symmetry.space_group_name_H-M   'P 1'
#
loop_
_entity.id
_entity.type
_entity.pdbx_description
1 polymer ?
#
loop_
_entity_poly.entity_id
_entity_poly.type
_entity_poly.pdbx_seq_one_letter_code
_entity_poly.pdbx_strand_id
1 'polypeptide(L)' 'MIINCSPVGTFPNINKCPNIPYKHLTKEHILYDLVYNPIESLFLRRGRELGCKTKNGLEMLEIQANESWRIWNI' A
#
# COMPACT_ATOMS: atom_id res chain seq x y z
N MET A 1 -8.83 -1.82 9.32
CA MET A 1 -7.72 -1.34 8.46
C MET A 1 -6.77 -2.50 8.21
N ILE A 2 -6.24 -2.63 6.99
CA ILE A 2 -5.28 -3.68 6.60
C ILE A 2 -4.09 -2.99 5.94
N ILE A 3 -2.87 -3.31 6.36
CA ILE A 3 -1.63 -2.75 5.82
C ILE A 3 -0.79 -3.86 5.17
N ASN A 4 -0.45 -3.72 3.89
CA ASN A 4 0.50 -4.61 3.22
C ASN A 4 1.93 -4.10 3.43
N CYS A 5 2.68 -4.77 4.30
CA CYS A 5 4.11 -4.52 4.54
C CYS A 5 5.01 -5.56 3.85
N SER A 6 4.45 -6.37 2.94
CA SER A 6 5.20 -7.37 2.18
C SER A 6 5.60 -6.83 0.81
N PRO A 7 6.61 -7.41 0.14
CA PRO A 7 6.96 -7.03 -1.23
C PRO A 7 5.96 -7.55 -2.28
N VAL A 8 4.90 -8.25 -1.88
CA VAL A 8 3.93 -8.82 -2.82
C VAL A 8 3.18 -7.70 -3.54
N GLY A 9 3.21 -7.73 -4.87
CA GLY A 9 2.56 -6.71 -5.72
C GLY A 9 3.49 -5.57 -6.16
N THR A 10 4.75 -5.58 -5.72
CA THR A 10 5.79 -4.66 -6.22
C THR A 10 6.24 -5.03 -7.65
N PHE A 11 6.70 -4.04 -8.42
CA PHE A 11 7.39 -4.29 -9.69
C PHE A 11 8.57 -5.26 -9.51
N PRO A 12 8.77 -6.24 -10.41
CA PRO A 12 8.01 -6.50 -11.65
C PRO A 12 6.75 -7.36 -11.48
N ASN A 13 6.53 -7.93 -10.28
CA ASN A 13 5.45 -8.88 -9.98
C ASN A 13 4.11 -8.19 -9.67
N ILE A 14 3.69 -7.25 -10.53
CA ILE A 14 2.54 -6.36 -10.31
C ILE A 14 1.18 -7.06 -10.29
N ASN A 15 1.11 -8.27 -10.85
CA ASN A 15 -0.12 -9.09 -10.89
C ASN A 15 -0.32 -9.95 -9.63
N LYS A 16 0.54 -9.80 -8.62
CA LYS A 16 0.39 -10.49 -7.32
C LYS A 16 -0.22 -9.53 -6.29
N CYS A 17 -0.93 -10.09 -5.32
CA CYS A 17 -1.44 -9.36 -4.16
C CYS A 17 -1.48 -10.30 -2.95
N PRO A 18 -1.52 -9.77 -1.71
CA PRO A 18 -1.68 -10.59 -0.51
C PRO A 18 -2.92 -11.48 -0.61
N ASN A 19 -2.77 -12.74 -0.21
CA ASN A 19 -3.87 -13.71 -0.22
C ASN A 19 -4.76 -13.52 1.02
N ILE A 20 -5.65 -12.54 0.96
CA ILE A 20 -6.67 -12.26 1.97
C ILE A 20 -8.07 -12.56 1.42
N PRO A 21 -9.08 -12.79 2.27
CA PRO A 21 -10.42 -13.06 1.78
C PRO A 21 -11.12 -11.76 1.32
N TYR A 22 -10.78 -11.27 0.13
CA TYR A 22 -11.30 -10.02 -0.45
C TYR A 22 -12.83 -9.92 -0.46
N LYS A 23 -13.54 -11.05 -0.57
CA LYS A 23 -15.01 -11.12 -0.50
C LYS A 23 -15.64 -10.58 0.80
N HIS A 24 -14.85 -10.47 1.86
CA HIS A 24 -15.29 -9.92 3.15
C HIS A 24 -14.92 -8.44 3.33
N LEU A 25 -14.23 -7.84 2.36
CA LEU A 25 -13.98 -6.41 2.38
C LEU A 25 -15.27 -5.64 2.14
N THR A 26 -15.39 -4.54 2.86
CA THR A 26 -16.51 -3.60 2.80
C THR A 26 -15.95 -2.19 2.70
N LYS A 27 -16.79 -1.21 2.33
CA LYS A 27 -16.42 0.22 2.29
C LYS A 27 -15.88 0.81 3.60
N GLU A 28 -16.09 0.12 4.73
CA GLU A 28 -15.58 0.51 6.05
C GLU A 28 -14.10 0.16 6.22
N HIS A 29 -13.58 -0.73 5.39
CA HIS A 29 -12.19 -1.11 5.40
C HIS A 29 -11.33 -0.02 4.73
N ILE A 30 -10.15 0.16 5.32
CA ILE A 30 -9.06 0.97 4.77
C ILE A 30 -7.94 0.01 4.41
N LEU A 31 -7.49 0.03 3.16
CA LEU A 31 -6.33 -0.71 2.68
C LEU A 31 -5.17 0.24 2.48
N TYR A 32 -4.03 -0.05 3.10
CA TYR A 32 -2.81 0.71 2.94
C TYR A 32 -1.73 -0.23 2.40
N ASP A 33 -1.13 0.09 1.26
CA ASP A 33 0.00 -0.65 0.73
C ASP A 33 1.29 0.15 0.88
N LEU A 34 2.35 -0.45 1.43
CA LEU A 34 3.67 0.19 1.48
C LEU A 34 4.41 0.10 0.15
N VAL A 35 3.92 -0.73 -0.80
CA VAL A 35 4.37 -0.70 -2.18
C VAL A 35 3.99 0.65 -2.81
N TYR A 36 4.99 1.32 -3.39
CA TYR A 36 4.82 2.58 -4.13
C TYR A 36 5.05 2.44 -5.65
N ASN A 37 5.59 1.30 -6.10
CA ASN A 37 5.78 0.97 -7.51
C ASN A 37 5.22 -0.43 -7.82
N PRO A 38 4.07 -0.54 -8.49
CA PRO A 38 3.28 0.53 -9.12
C PRO A 38 2.53 1.41 -8.11
N ILE A 39 2.10 2.60 -8.55
CA ILE A 39 1.36 3.58 -7.72
C ILE A 39 0.05 3.01 -7.18
N GLU A 40 -0.66 2.21 -7.99
CA GLU A 40 -1.81 1.41 -7.59
C GLU A 40 -1.46 -0.07 -7.75
N SER A 41 -1.24 -0.77 -6.63
CA SER A 41 -1.03 -2.22 -6.62
C SER A 41 -2.34 -2.98 -6.84
N LEU A 42 -2.25 -4.26 -7.22
CA LEU A 42 -3.44 -5.11 -7.35
C LEU A 42 -4.24 -5.23 -6.03
N PHE A 43 -3.56 -5.16 -4.88
CA PHE A 43 -4.20 -5.13 -3.56
C PHE A 43 -5.08 -3.90 -3.39
N LEU A 44 -4.56 -2.71 -3.70
CA LEU A 44 -5.32 -1.46 -3.63
C LEU A 44 -6.46 -1.43 -4.65
N ARG A 45 -6.19 -1.85 -5.89
CA ARG A 45 -7.21 -1.91 -6.94
C ARG A 45 -8.41 -2.78 -6.53
N ARG A 46 -8.17 -3.98 -5.99
CA ARG A 46 -9.25 -4.87 -5.51
C ARG A 46 -10.05 -4.25 -4.36
N GLY A 47 -9.39 -3.54 -3.45
CA GLY A 47 -10.09 -2.80 -2.39
C GLY A 47 -10.97 -1.68 -2.94
N ARG A 48 -10.43 -0.89 -3.87
CA ARG A 48 -11.15 0.22 -4.52
C ARG A 48 -12.38 -0.28 -5.29
N GLU A 49 -12.26 -1.41 -6.01
CA GLU A 49 -13.37 -2.05 -6.71
C GLU A 49 -14.51 -2.48 -5.75
N LEU A 50 -14.20 -2.75 -4.48
CA LEU A 50 -15.17 -3.05 -3.42
C LEU A 50 -15.59 -1.81 -2.59
N GLY A 51 -15.16 -0.61 -3.01
CA GLY A 51 -15.50 0.66 -2.34
C GLY A 51 -14.71 0.94 -1.06
N CYS A 52 -13.63 0.20 -0.78
CA CYS A 52 -12.74 0.47 0.35
C CYS A 52 -12.00 1.79 0.13
N LYS A 53 -11.60 2.44 1.23
CA LYS A 53 -10.60 3.53 1.16
C LYS A 53 -9.23 2.93 0.93
N THR A 54 -8.42 3.53 0.07
CA THR A 54 -7.09 3.03 -0.30
C THR A 54 -6.02 4.10 -0.16
N LYS A 55 -4.81 3.71 0.28
CA LYS A 55 -3.62 4.57 0.36
C LYS A 55 -2.38 3.80 -0.10
N ASN A 56 -1.48 4.44 -0.85
CA ASN A 56 -0.23 3.85 -1.31
C ASN A 56 0.98 4.33 -0.50
N GLY A 57 2.12 3.67 -0.71
CA GLY A 57 3.32 3.83 0.13
C GLY A 57 4.14 5.08 -0.14
N LEU A 58 3.80 5.89 -1.14
CA LEU A 58 4.63 7.01 -1.58
C LEU A 58 4.84 8.04 -0.47
N GLU A 59 3.78 8.43 0.24
CA GLU A 59 3.90 9.37 1.35
C GLU A 59 4.76 8.81 2.49
N MET A 60 4.69 7.50 2.76
CA MET A 60 5.57 6.88 3.74
C MET A 60 7.03 6.97 3.30
N LEU A 61 7.31 6.75 2.00
CA LEU A 61 8.65 6.87 1.42
C LEU A 61 9.21 8.28 1.57
N GLU A 62 8.40 9.31 1.34
CA GLU A 62 8.80 10.70 1.50
C GLU A 62 9.04 11.07 2.97
N ILE A 63 8.13 10.70 3.87
CA ILE A 63 8.26 10.97 5.31
C ILE A 63 9.52 10.33 5.87
N GLN A 64 9.76 9.05 5.58
CA GLN A 64 10.94 8.36 6.11
C GLN A 64 12.25 8.95 5.58
N ALA A 65 12.26 9.43 4.33
CA ALA A 65 13.43 10.09 3.74
C ALA A 65 13.72 11.43 4.44
N ASN A 66 12.68 12.25 4.66
CA ASN A 66 12.81 13.53 5.36
C ASN A 66 13.25 13.36 6.82
N GLU A 67 12.72 12.35 7.51
CA GLU A 67 13.12 12.05 8.89
C GLU A 67 14.56 11.57 8.97
N SER A 68 15.00 10.73 8.02
CA SER A 68 16.41 10.32 7.91
C SER A 68 17.32 11.52 7.63
N TRP A 69 16.89 12.42 6.74
CA TRP A 69 17.62 13.66 6.43
C TRP A 69 17.78 14.56 7.66
N ARG A 70 16.73 14.72 8.47
CA ARG A 70 16.77 15.48 9.73
C ARG A 70 17.78 14.90 10.71
N ILE A 71 17.88 13.57 10.81
CA ILE A 71 18.85 12.90 11.68
C ILE A 71 20.29 13.17 11.21
N TRP A 72 20.54 13.23 9.91
CA TRP A 72 21.88 13.44 9.36
C TRP A 72 22.36 14.90 9.39
N ASN A 73 21.47 15.89 9.39
CA ASN A 73 21.81 17.32 9.31
C ASN A 73 21.62 18.06 10.64
N ILE A 74 22.22 17.53 11.73
CA ILE A 74 22.24 18.16 13.07
C ILE A 74 22.67 19.64 12.99
#